data_AF-A0A7C3Z7Q8-F1
#
_entry.id   AF-A0A7C3Z7Q8-F1
#
_cell.length_a   1.000
_cell.length_b   1.000
_cell.length_c   1.000
_cell.angle_alpha   90.00
_cell.angle_beta   90.00
_cell.angle_gamma   90.00
#
_symmetry.space_group_name_H-M   'P 1'
#
loop_
_entity.id
_entity.type
_entity.pdbx_description
1 polymer ?
#
loop_
_entity_poly.entity_id
_entity_poly.type
_entity_poly.pdbx_seq_one_letter_code
_entity_poly.pdbx_strand_id
1 'polypeptide(L)'
;MTGPYERLIELKERMKEEKERAMKMLLRELERIERESSKTETKILESQGLILEGLDGNDFSVLSDYLSFLERHRLELERQKRERQAMVDAIRAELLDLVKEIKMLKGLESKRENAQKRAREKRIQKRLDEISVRKKKDL
;
A
#
# COMPACT_ATOMS: atom_id res chain seq x y z
N MET A 1 10.45 7.91 29.12
CA MET A 1 9.06 7.48 28.89
C MET A 1 8.69 7.87 27.48
N THR A 2 8.62 6.90 26.58
CA THR A 2 8.13 7.10 25.21
C THR A 2 6.71 7.66 25.24
N GLY A 3 6.43 8.62 24.37
CA GLY A 3 5.12 9.26 24.31
C GLY A 3 4.00 8.26 23.96
N PRO A 4 2.75 8.48 24.40
CA PRO A 4 1.59 7.75 23.87
C PRO A 4 1.44 7.91 22.34
N TYR A 5 1.94 9.00 21.76
CA TYR A 5 1.92 9.21 20.31
C TYR A 5 3.04 8.44 19.61
N GLU A 6 4.27 8.46 20.14
CA GLU A 6 5.41 7.67 19.68
C GLU A 6 5.07 6.19 19.45
N ARG A 7 4.46 5.52 20.45
CA ARG A 7 4.06 4.11 20.31
C ARG A 7 3.01 3.87 19.23
N LEU A 8 2.10 4.82 19.04
CA LEU A 8 1.06 4.72 18.01
C LEU A 8 1.64 4.98 16.61
N ILE A 9 2.61 5.90 16.50
CA ILE A 9 3.37 6.15 15.27
C ILE A 9 4.14 4.89 14.87
N GLU A 10 4.87 4.27 15.79
CA GLU A 10 5.60 3.02 15.53
C GLU A 10 4.68 1.91 15.01
N LEU A 11 3.51 1.73 15.63
CA LEU A 11 2.52 0.75 15.18
C LEU A 11 2.03 1.05 13.77
N LYS A 12 1.68 2.31 13.47
CA LYS A 12 1.21 2.72 12.15
C LYS A 12 2.30 2.61 11.08
N GLU A 13 3.56 2.88 11.42
CA GLU A 13 4.70 2.69 10.52
C GLU A 13 4.90 1.20 10.20
N ARG A 14 4.77 0.29 11.16
CA ARG A 14 4.78 -1.17 10.89
C ARG A 14 3.63 -1.60 9.98
N MET A 15 2.41 -1.12 10.23
CA MET A 15 1.26 -1.41 9.36
C MET A 15 1.50 -0.93 7.92
N LYS A 16 2.12 0.25 7.74
CA LYS A 16 2.50 0.77 6.43
C LYS A 16 3.51 -0.15 5.75
N GLU A 17 4.56 -0.59 6.44
CA GLU A 17 5.55 -1.52 5.88
C GLU A 17 4.92 -2.86 5.45
N GLU A 18 4.02 -3.42 6.26
CA GLU A 18 3.30 -4.65 5.92
C GLU A 18 2.46 -4.48 4.65
N LYS A 19 1.74 -3.36 4.54
CA LYS A 19 0.93 -3.04 3.34
C LYS A 19 1.80 -2.80 2.11
N GLU A 20 2.96 -2.15 2.24
CA GLU A 20 3.92 -2.01 1.15
C GLU A 20 4.47 -3.36 0.67
N ARG A 21 4.72 -4.31 1.58
CA ARG A 21 5.11 -5.68 1.21
C ARG A 21 3.99 -6.40 0.48
N ALA A 22 2.76 -6.31 0.98
CA ALA A 22 1.59 -6.91 0.33
C ALA A 22 1.37 -6.33 -1.09
N MET A 23 1.52 -5.02 -1.25
CA MET A 23 1.43 -4.35 -2.55
C MET A 23 2.51 -4.86 -3.52
N LYS A 24 3.76 -4.99 -3.08
CA LYS A 24 4.84 -5.56 -3.91
C LYS A 24 4.54 -6.98 -4.36
N MET A 25 3.94 -7.81 -3.51
CA MET A 25 3.52 -9.16 -3.88
C MET A 25 2.45 -9.14 -4.96
N LEU A 26 1.41 -8.33 -4.81
CA LEU A 26 0.34 -8.20 -5.80
C LEU A 26 0.83 -7.66 -7.15
N LEU A 27 1.77 -6.71 -7.15
CA LEU A 27 2.37 -6.21 -8.38
C LEU A 27 3.14 -7.31 -9.13
N ARG A 28 3.88 -8.17 -8.42
CA ARG A 28 4.55 -9.33 -9.03
C ARG A 28 3.55 -10.34 -9.60
N GLU A 29 2.42 -10.53 -8.93
CA GLU A 29 1.33 -11.38 -9.45
C GLU A 29 0.72 -10.79 -10.71
N LEU A 30 0.49 -9.48 -10.77
CA LEU A 30 0.03 -8.79 -11.97
C LEU A 30 1.01 -8.96 -13.13
N GLU A 31 2.31 -8.75 -12.91
CA GLU A 31 3.34 -8.97 -13.93
C GLU A 31 3.39 -10.43 -14.41
N ARG A 32 3.08 -11.40 -13.54
CA ARG A 32 2.96 -12.81 -13.92
C ARG A 32 1.75 -13.03 -14.81
N ILE A 33 0.58 -12.51 -14.42
CA ILE A 33 -0.67 -12.60 -15.19
C ILE A 33 -0.50 -11.96 -16.56
N GLU A 34 0.12 -10.79 -16.65
CA GLU A 34 0.36 -10.11 -17.92
C GLU A 34 1.24 -10.92 -18.86
N ARG A 35 2.34 -11.50 -18.35
CA ARG A 35 3.19 -12.40 -19.14
C ARG A 35 2.44 -13.64 -19.60
N GLU A 36 1.57 -14.20 -18.78
CA GLU A 36 0.75 -15.35 -19.14
C GLU A 36 -0.32 -14.99 -20.18
N SER A 37 -0.91 -13.79 -20.08
CA SER A 37 -1.88 -13.28 -21.03
C SER A 37 -1.24 -13.11 -22.41
N SER A 38 -0.07 -12.46 -22.48
CA SER A 38 0.65 -12.29 -23.75
C SER A 38 1.01 -13.62 -24.38
N LYS A 39 1.46 -14.61 -23.60
CA LYS A 39 1.73 -15.97 -24.11
C LYS A 39 0.46 -16.64 -24.65
N THR A 40 -0.67 -16.44 -23.99
CA THR A 40 -1.95 -17.01 -24.40
C THR A 40 -2.42 -16.37 -25.71
N GLU A 41 -2.28 -15.05 -25.85
CA GLU A 41 -2.57 -14.33 -27.09
C GLU A 41 -1.67 -14.78 -28.25
N THR A 42 -0.37 -14.94 -28.03
CA THR A 42 0.53 -15.49 -29.04
C THR A 42 0.09 -16.88 -29.48
N LYS A 43 -0.25 -17.78 -28.55
CA LYS A 43 -0.75 -19.12 -28.88
C LYS A 43 -2.05 -19.11 -29.67
N ILE A 44 -2.97 -18.19 -29.36
CA ILE A 44 -4.22 -18.02 -30.12
C ILE A 44 -3.88 -17.62 -31.56
N LEU A 45 -3.01 -16.63 -31.76
CA LEU A 45 -2.61 -16.19 -33.09
C LEU A 45 -1.91 -17.30 -33.90
N GLU A 46 -0.99 -18.03 -33.28
CA GLU A 46 -0.32 -19.19 -33.90
C GLU A 46 -1.35 -20.26 -34.31
N SER A 47 -2.28 -20.58 -33.41
CA SER A 47 -3.33 -21.59 -33.66
C SER A 47 -4.30 -21.13 -34.76
N GLN A 48 -4.63 -19.85 -34.83
CA GLN A 48 -5.43 -19.29 -35.93
C GLN A 48 -4.69 -19.34 -37.27
N GLY A 49 -3.36 -19.14 -37.26
CA GLY A 49 -2.52 -19.30 -38.45
C GLY A 49 -2.59 -20.71 -39.03
N LEU A 50 -2.54 -21.75 -38.18
CA LEU A 50 -2.63 -23.15 -38.61
C LEU A 50 -3.96 -23.49 -39.30
N ILE A 51 -5.08 -22.86 -38.89
CA ILE A 51 -6.37 -23.04 -39.58
C ILE A 51 -6.30 -22.57 -41.04
N LEU A 52 -5.55 -21.51 -41.31
CA LEU A 52 -5.42 -20.94 -42.65
C LEU A 52 -4.56 -21.80 -43.58
N GLU A 53 -3.74 -22.70 -43.05
CA GLU A 53 -2.83 -23.57 -43.82
C GLU A 53 -3.51 -24.83 -44.39
N GLY A 54 -4.81 -25.02 -44.11
CA GLY A 54 -5.61 -26.11 -44.68
C GLY A 54 -5.46 -27.42 -43.91
N LEU A 55 -6.20 -27.54 -42.82
CA LEU A 55 -6.25 -28.73 -41.97
C LEU A 55 -7.26 -29.75 -42.48
N ASP A 56 -7.04 -31.03 -42.15
CA ASP A 56 -8.06 -32.05 -42.32
C ASP A 56 -9.21 -31.84 -41.29
N GLY A 57 -10.34 -32.53 -41.50
CA GLY A 57 -11.54 -32.32 -40.68
C GLY A 57 -11.37 -32.72 -39.20
N ASN A 58 -10.48 -33.66 -38.89
CA ASN A 58 -10.22 -34.10 -37.53
C ASN A 58 -9.27 -33.13 -36.80
N ASP A 59 -8.21 -32.71 -37.48
CA ASP A 59 -7.25 -31.72 -37.00
C ASP A 59 -7.93 -30.37 -36.76
N PHE A 60 -8.87 -29.99 -37.63
CA PHE A 60 -9.69 -28.78 -37.44
C PHE A 60 -10.53 -28.83 -36.16
N SER A 61 -11.18 -29.97 -35.86
CA SER A 61 -12.00 -30.12 -34.65
C SER A 61 -11.15 -29.97 -33.39
N VAL A 62 -10.01 -30.66 -33.33
CA VAL A 62 -9.08 -30.59 -32.19
C VAL A 62 -8.57 -29.16 -31.97
N LEU A 63 -8.22 -28.47 -33.05
CA LEU A 63 -7.72 -27.11 -32.99
C LEU A 63 -8.81 -26.10 -32.57
N SER A 64 -10.05 -26.31 -33.01
CA SER A 64 -11.20 -25.49 -32.60
C SER A 64 -11.49 -25.61 -31.09
N ASP A 65 -11.44 -26.82 -30.54
CA ASP A 65 -11.58 -27.05 -29.11
C ASP A 65 -10.44 -26.40 -28.31
N TYR A 66 -9.21 -26.51 -28.82
CA TYR A 66 -8.04 -25.88 -28.20
C TYR A 66 -8.12 -24.34 -28.22
N LEU A 67 -8.54 -23.74 -29.34
CA LEU A 67 -8.80 -22.30 -29.41
C LEU A 67 -9.87 -21.86 -28.41
N SER A 68 -10.97 -22.62 -28.31
CA SER A 68 -12.03 -22.36 -27.34
C SER A 68 -11.53 -22.47 -25.89
N PHE A 69 -10.58 -23.36 -25.62
CA PHE A 69 -9.89 -23.43 -24.33
C PHE A 69 -9.02 -22.18 -24.10
N LEU A 70 -8.19 -21.79 -25.07
CA LEU A 70 -7.32 -20.62 -24.94
C LEU A 70 -8.11 -19.31 -24.75
N GLU A 71 -9.24 -19.14 -25.44
CA GLU A 71 -10.11 -17.99 -25.25
C GLU A 71 -10.69 -17.93 -23.83
N ARG A 72 -11.18 -19.07 -23.31
CA ARG A 72 -11.65 -19.16 -21.93
C ARG A 72 -10.53 -18.84 -20.94
N HIS A 73 -9.33 -19.35 -21.17
CA HIS A 73 -8.16 -19.06 -20.34
C HIS A 73 -7.80 -17.56 -20.36
N ARG A 74 -7.82 -16.93 -21.55
CA ARG A 74 -7.59 -15.49 -21.70
C ARG A 74 -8.61 -14.66 -20.93
N LEU A 75 -9.89 -15.00 -21.02
CA LEU A 75 -10.95 -14.31 -20.26
C LEU A 75 -10.76 -14.43 -18.75
N GLU A 76 -10.32 -15.59 -18.28
CA GLU A 76 -10.01 -15.83 -16.88
C GLU A 76 -8.80 -15.01 -16.41
N LEU A 77 -7.72 -14.95 -17.21
CA LEU A 77 -6.56 -14.08 -16.93
C LEU A 77 -6.96 -12.61 -16.86
N GLU A 78 -7.84 -12.13 -17.74
CA GLU A 78 -8.38 -10.77 -17.72
C GLU A 78 -9.25 -10.49 -16.48
N ARG A 79 -10.01 -11.49 -16.00
CA ARG A 79 -10.75 -11.39 -14.75
C ARG A 79 -9.79 -11.27 -13.57
N GLN A 80 -8.81 -12.16 -13.48
CA GLN A 80 -7.79 -12.16 -12.42
C GLN A 80 -7.00 -10.84 -12.41
N LYS A 81 -6.61 -10.33 -13.58
CA LYS A 81 -5.92 -9.04 -13.71
C LYS A 81 -6.73 -7.91 -13.08
N ARG A 82 -8.03 -7.81 -13.41
CA ARG A 82 -8.92 -6.80 -12.85
C ARG A 82 -9.07 -6.92 -11.33
N GLU A 83 -9.19 -8.13 -10.81
CA GLU A 83 -9.29 -8.36 -9.36
C GLU A 83 -8.02 -7.96 -8.62
N ARG A 84 -6.85 -8.35 -9.12
CA ARG A 84 -5.56 -7.97 -8.52
C ARG A 84 -5.32 -6.47 -8.62
N GLN A 85 -5.70 -5.84 -9.73
CA GLN A 85 -5.62 -4.39 -9.89
C GLN A 85 -6.49 -3.66 -8.86
N ALA A 86 -7.74 -4.10 -8.66
CA ALA A 86 -8.63 -3.54 -7.65
C ALA A 86 -8.04 -3.66 -6.22
N MET A 87 -7.40 -4.79 -5.90
CA MET A 87 -6.70 -4.96 -4.62
C MET A 87 -5.50 -4.00 -4.47
N VAL A 88 -4.73 -3.79 -5.53
CA VAL A 88 -3.62 -2.82 -5.54
C VAL A 88 -4.13 -1.41 -5.27
N ASP A 89 -5.23 -1.01 -5.91
CA ASP A 89 -5.80 0.33 -5.74
C ASP A 89 -6.40 0.53 -4.35
N ALA A 90 -7.01 -0.50 -3.76
CA ALA A 90 -7.44 -0.48 -2.36
C ALA A 90 -6.25 -0.29 -1.39
N ILE A 91 -5.16 -1.05 -1.57
CA ILE A 91 -3.96 -0.90 -0.72
C ILE A 91 -3.33 0.48 -0.89
N ARG A 92 -3.32 1.06 -2.09
CA ARG A 92 -2.84 2.44 -2.31
C ARG A 92 -3.64 3.46 -1.52
N ALA A 93 -4.96 3.33 -1.48
CA ALA A 93 -5.82 4.21 -0.69
C ALA A 93 -5.50 4.07 0.81
N GLU A 94 -5.41 2.84 1.31
CA GLU A 94 -5.05 2.58 2.71
C GLU A 94 -3.67 3.13 3.08
N LEU A 95 -2.67 2.97 2.21
CA LEU A 95 -1.32 3.53 2.41
C LEU A 95 -1.32 5.05 2.48
N LEU A 96 -2.11 5.71 1.62
CA LEU A 96 -2.26 7.17 1.64
C LEU A 96 -2.85 7.64 2.98
N ASP A 97 -3.87 6.94 3.47
CA ASP A 97 -4.51 7.29 4.74
C ASP A 97 -3.58 7.03 5.93
N LEU A 98 -2.84 5.93 5.95
CA LEU A 98 -1.80 5.67 6.94
C LEU A 98 -0.75 6.80 6.97
N VAL A 99 -0.31 7.29 5.82
CA VAL A 99 0.63 8.41 5.74
C VAL A 99 0.04 9.70 6.32
N LYS A 100 -1.23 10.01 6.04
CA LYS A 100 -1.92 11.17 6.63
C LYS A 100 -2.01 11.04 8.15
N GLU A 101 -2.41 9.87 8.64
CA GLU A 101 -2.52 9.59 10.08
C GLU A 101 -1.18 9.73 10.79
N ILE A 102 -0.11 9.16 10.25
CA ILE A 102 1.25 9.28 10.82
C ILE A 102 1.66 10.76 10.90
N LYS A 103 1.43 11.54 9.83
CA LYS A 103 1.73 12.98 9.84
C LYS A 103 0.95 13.73 10.91
N MET A 104 -0.34 13.41 11.07
CA MET A 104 -1.18 14.00 12.11
C MET A 104 -0.66 13.68 13.51
N LEU A 105 -0.30 12.42 13.76
CA LEU A 105 0.25 11.98 15.05
C LEU A 105 1.57 12.68 15.39
N LYS A 106 2.49 12.80 14.42
CA LYS A 106 3.74 13.57 14.58
C LYS A 106 3.46 15.04 14.92
N GLY A 107 2.43 15.63 14.30
CA GLY A 107 1.97 16.99 14.63
C GLY A 107 1.41 17.12 16.06
N LEU A 108 0.65 16.13 16.53
CA LEU A 108 0.13 16.10 17.90
C LEU A 108 1.23 15.91 18.95
N GLU A 109 2.21 15.08 18.65
CA GLU A 109 3.39 14.87 19.49
C GLU A 109 4.20 16.16 19.66
N SER A 110 4.52 16.84 18.56
CA SER A 110 5.22 18.12 18.60
C SER A 110 4.45 19.19 19.39
N LYS A 111 3.12 19.28 19.20
CA LYS A 111 2.28 20.20 20.00
C LYS A 111 2.33 19.87 21.48
N ARG A 112 2.32 18.59 21.84
CA ARG A 112 2.40 18.13 23.24
C ARG A 112 3.75 18.49 23.87
N GLU A 113 4.85 18.25 23.17
CA GLU A 113 6.19 18.58 23.64
C GLU A 113 6.34 20.08 23.88
N ASN A 114 5.87 20.89 22.94
CA ASN A 114 5.87 22.35 23.06
C ASN A 114 5.05 22.83 24.26
N ALA A 115 3.86 22.24 24.49
CA ALA A 115 3.04 22.55 25.66
C ALA A 115 3.74 22.15 26.97
N GLN A 116 4.39 20.99 27.01
CA GLN A 116 5.16 20.54 28.19
C GLN A 116 6.36 21.46 28.46
N LYS A 117 7.08 21.88 27.43
CA LYS A 117 8.20 22.82 27.55
C LYS A 117 7.74 24.17 28.11
N ARG A 118 6.71 24.77 27.52
CA ARG A 118 6.11 26.03 28.02
C ARG A 118 5.61 25.91 29.46
N ALA A 119 5.00 24.79 29.81
CA ALA A 119 4.53 24.56 31.19
C ALA A 119 5.70 24.45 32.19
N ARG A 120 6.81 23.80 31.80
CA ARG A 120 8.03 23.72 32.61
C ARG A 120 8.67 25.10 32.80
N GLU A 121 8.84 25.85 31.71
CA GLU A 121 9.36 27.22 31.73
C GLU A 121 8.52 28.13 32.65
N LYS A 122 7.19 28.08 32.53
CA LYS A 122 6.27 28.84 33.40
C LYS A 122 6.41 28.47 34.87
N ARG A 123 6.63 27.19 35.19
CA ARG A 123 6.86 26.72 36.58
C ARG A 123 8.20 27.21 37.12
N ILE A 124 9.26 27.20 36.30
CA ILE A 124 10.59 27.69 36.67
C ILE A 124 10.52 29.20 36.92
N GLN A 125 9.91 29.96 36.01
CA GLN A 125 9.77 31.41 36.14
C GLN A 125 9.04 31.79 37.44
N LYS A 126 7.88 31.15 37.71
CA LYS A 126 7.15 31.39 38.96
C LYS A 126 8.00 31.17 40.22
N ARG A 127 8.82 30.11 40.25
CA ARG A 127 9.73 29.85 41.38
C ARG A 127 10.80 30.92 41.52
N LEU A 128 11.37 31.39 40.40
CA LEU A 128 12.37 32.48 40.41
C LEU A 128 11.76 33.80 40.89
N ASP A 129 10.53 34.10 40.45
CA ASP A 129 9.78 35.27 40.89
C ASP A 129 9.49 35.22 42.39
N GLU A 130 9.04 34.07 42.91
CA GLU A 130 8.81 33.85 44.35
C GLU A 130 10.09 34.06 45.18
N ILE A 131 11.24 33.54 44.73
CA ILE A 131 12.53 33.75 45.38
C ILE A 131 12.91 35.23 45.38
N SER A 132 12.71 35.92 44.25
CA SER A 132 13.05 37.33 44.09
C SER A 132 12.21 38.22 45.00
N VAL A 133 10.92 37.90 45.18
CA VAL A 133 10.03 38.62 46.10
C VAL A 133 10.44 38.41 47.56
N ARG A 134 10.87 37.22 47.96
CA ARG A 134 11.37 36.97 49.33
C ARG A 134 12.62 37.78 49.63
N LYS A 135 13.61 37.76 48.72
CA LYS A 135 14.84 38.55 48.89
C LYS A 135 14.59 40.06 48.99
N LYS A 136 13.54 40.59 48.35
CA LYS A 136 13.15 42.00 48.45
C LYS A 136 12.46 42.37 49.77
N LYS A 137 11.93 41.40 50.51
CA LYS A 137 11.32 41.62 51.83
C LYS A 137 12.32 41.54 52.98
N ASP A 138 13.46 40.90 52.75
CA ASP A 138 14.54 40.71 53.73
C ASP A 138 15.60 41.85 53.67
N LEU A 139 15.37 42.88 52.84
CA LEU A 139 16.13 44.13 52.72
C LEU A 139 15.27 45.30 53.20
#